data_AF-A0A7I4AFG1-F1
#
_entry.id   AF-A0A7I4AFG1-F1
#
_cell.length_a   1.000
_cell.length_b   1.000
_cell.length_c   1.000
_cell.angle_alpha   90.00
_cell.angle_beta   90.00
_cell.angle_gamma   90.00
#
_symmetry.space_group_name_H-M   'P 1'
#
loop_
_entity.id
_entity.type
_entity.pdbx_description
1 polymer ?
#
loop_
_entity_poly.entity_id
_entity_poly.type
_entity_poly.pdbx_seq_one_letter_code
_entity_poly.pdbx_strand_id
1 'polypeptide(L)'
;MQEVELEKQRSGQKPLTKDTAVGVLQRVARGFNGRLQTEALVLDELTLIHMNNFLPPDPNDPRIKLDSTLKKRKELQLINELEETDAMVETKEKIKELEAQEMREIMQERINVWLNVNRDPEFNEYPPFPKVNQGGSRDIIDPPPQLWRPEDEKKKGGDDKGKKKKPKKGKHGIRMPSEPEADGEDVPLCPNYFGRHIKRALEAYIETWHDKDDYNNHQQKYIPDILKNTLRPLVFEEVRIEVDVGSRELLVQLKKKIAADAKEAYKIALKAARKEGKEKEFKAKVKTEKLQAKKDKAAKIKAKKEAAANEPPPPPPPKDPRKKPKRKKDPTEKESVESLTRELASEGIMRVCPKRSFDEYICQDYLRGVAPDPVKDWLIDNSMAHAKRLTIEYAVLPLASELVHKNAPFVRTLLIHGGRRTGKTLLAHAACTAAGATFFDLSAKVIDGKYVGARNVARMLQIVFKLAKIMSPSMIYIDNVEQVGI
;
A
#
# COMPACT_ATOMS: atom_id res chain seq x y z
N MET A 1 0.68 -3.22 18.45
CA MET A 1 0.43 -2.59 19.78
C MET A 1 0.36 -1.06 19.67
N GLN A 2 1.48 -0.37 19.44
CA GLN A 2 1.52 1.11 19.43
C GLN A 2 0.57 1.79 18.41
N GLU A 3 0.38 1.21 17.23
CA GLU A 3 -0.57 1.72 16.23
C GLU A 3 -2.03 1.68 16.72
N VAL A 4 -2.43 0.60 17.41
CA VAL A 4 -3.76 0.46 18.01
C VAL A 4 -3.97 1.47 19.15
N GLU A 5 -2.90 1.83 19.86
CA GLU A 5 -2.91 2.92 20.86
C GLU A 5 -3.13 4.29 20.19
N LEU A 6 -2.42 4.56 19.09
CA LEU A 6 -2.55 5.79 18.28
C LEU A 6 -3.93 5.93 17.63
N GLU A 7 -4.53 4.84 17.15
CA GLU A 7 -5.90 4.86 16.63
C GLU A 7 -6.94 5.14 17.72
N LYS A 8 -6.78 4.56 18.92
CA LYS A 8 -7.64 4.87 20.07
C LYS A 8 -7.55 6.34 20.45
N GLN A 9 -6.35 6.93 20.47
CA GLN A 9 -6.16 8.36 20.74
C GLN A 9 -6.82 9.25 19.67
N ARG A 10 -6.71 8.88 18.38
CA ARG A 10 -7.44 9.55 17.27
C ARG A 10 -8.96 9.44 17.38
N SER A 11 -9.50 8.42 18.03
CA SER A 11 -10.94 8.16 18.12
C SER A 11 -11.69 9.04 19.14
N GLY A 12 -10.99 9.82 19.96
CA GLY A 12 -11.60 10.67 20.99
C GLY A 12 -12.29 9.92 22.14
N GLN A 13 -12.15 8.59 22.20
CA GLN A 13 -12.67 7.79 23.31
C GLN A 13 -11.85 8.07 24.58
N LYS A 14 -12.48 8.65 25.60
CA LYS A 14 -11.87 8.76 26.93
C LYS A 14 -11.46 7.36 27.42
N PRO A 15 -10.24 7.18 27.97
CA PRO A 15 -9.82 5.90 28.49
C PRO A 15 -10.79 5.45 29.59
N LEU A 16 -11.25 4.20 29.50
CA LEU A 16 -12.22 3.63 30.43
C LEU A 16 -11.60 3.60 31.84
N THR A 17 -12.27 4.20 32.83
CA THR A 17 -11.82 4.20 34.23
C THR A 17 -11.64 2.75 34.72
N LYS A 18 -10.62 2.47 35.54
CA LYS A 18 -10.28 1.10 35.96
C LYS A 18 -11.51 0.31 36.44
N ASP A 19 -12.36 0.89 37.27
CA ASP A 19 -13.56 0.24 37.82
C ASP A 19 -14.60 -0.08 36.73
N THR A 20 -14.75 0.80 35.74
CA THR A 20 -15.63 0.56 34.59
C THR A 20 -15.09 -0.51 33.63
N ALA A 21 -13.76 -0.60 33.46
CA ALA A 21 -13.13 -1.68 32.70
C ALA A 21 -13.25 -3.03 33.42
N VAL A 22 -13.01 -3.07 34.73
CA VAL A 22 -13.24 -4.25 35.57
C VAL A 22 -14.71 -4.68 35.51
N GLY A 23 -15.66 -3.76 35.59
CA GLY A 23 -17.09 -4.06 35.45
C GLY A 23 -17.48 -4.64 34.10
N VAL A 24 -16.86 -4.19 33.00
CA VAL A 24 -17.06 -4.79 31.65
C VAL A 24 -16.45 -6.19 31.58
N LEU A 25 -15.21 -6.38 32.04
CA LEU A 25 -14.53 -7.68 32.04
C LEU A 25 -15.28 -8.71 32.89
N GLN A 26 -15.70 -8.35 34.10
CA GLN A 26 -16.50 -9.21 34.98
C GLN A 26 -17.85 -9.56 34.35
N ARG A 27 -18.50 -8.62 33.64
CA ARG A 27 -19.77 -8.88 32.94
C ARG A 27 -19.58 -9.85 31.77
N VAL A 28 -18.51 -9.70 30.99
CA VAL A 28 -18.17 -10.61 29.88
C VAL A 28 -17.84 -12.00 30.42
N ALA A 29 -16.98 -12.11 31.44
CA ALA A 29 -16.60 -13.39 32.05
C ALA A 29 -17.80 -14.12 32.69
N ARG A 30 -18.66 -13.41 33.45
CA ARG A 30 -19.89 -13.98 34.01
C ARG A 30 -20.86 -14.42 32.91
N GLY A 31 -21.00 -13.64 31.85
CA GLY A 31 -21.83 -14.00 30.69
C GLY A 31 -21.27 -15.18 29.87
N PHE A 32 -19.95 -15.36 29.83
CA PHE A 32 -19.30 -16.53 29.23
C PHE A 32 -19.54 -17.79 30.08
N ASN A 33 -19.21 -17.75 31.37
CA ASN A 33 -19.43 -18.87 32.28
C ASN A 33 -20.91 -19.26 32.39
N GLY A 34 -21.82 -18.29 32.44
CA GLY A 34 -23.26 -18.54 32.47
C GLY A 34 -23.78 -19.22 31.20
N ARG A 35 -23.20 -18.91 30.03
CA ARG A 35 -23.52 -19.62 28.78
C ARG A 35 -22.98 -21.04 28.75
N LEU A 36 -21.73 -21.28 29.18
CA LEU A 36 -21.19 -22.64 29.33
C LEU A 36 -22.02 -23.49 30.31
N GLN A 37 -22.48 -22.91 31.42
CA GLN A 37 -23.36 -23.59 32.37
C GLN A 37 -24.75 -23.86 31.78
N THR A 38 -25.31 -22.92 31.02
CA THR A 38 -26.60 -23.12 30.34
C THR A 38 -26.49 -24.18 29.26
N GLU A 39 -25.39 -24.22 28.50
CA GLU A 39 -25.11 -25.24 27.48
C GLU A 39 -24.96 -26.63 28.11
N ALA A 40 -24.25 -26.75 29.24
CA ALA A 40 -24.18 -27.99 30.01
C ALA A 40 -25.55 -28.44 30.52
N LEU A 41 -26.34 -27.54 31.13
CA LEU A 41 -27.70 -27.85 31.60
C LEU A 41 -28.65 -28.23 30.46
N VAL A 42 -28.56 -27.57 29.31
CA VAL A 42 -29.34 -27.93 28.11
C VAL A 42 -28.93 -29.30 27.58
N LEU A 43 -27.63 -29.64 27.60
CA LEU A 43 -27.18 -30.99 27.26
C LEU A 43 -27.70 -32.02 28.27
N ASP A 44 -27.65 -31.75 29.57
CA ASP A 44 -28.20 -32.63 30.60
C ASP A 44 -29.72 -32.83 30.41
N GLU A 45 -30.50 -31.76 30.19
CA GLU A 45 -31.93 -31.85 29.87
C GLU A 45 -32.20 -32.63 28.57
N LEU A 46 -31.39 -32.44 27.52
CA LEU A 46 -31.50 -33.22 26.29
C LEU A 46 -31.15 -34.70 26.49
N THR A 47 -30.24 -35.06 27.40
CA THR A 47 -30.04 -36.47 27.80
C THR A 47 -31.23 -37.02 28.58
N LEU A 48 -31.80 -36.24 29.50
CA LEU A 48 -32.95 -36.63 30.32
C LEU A 48 -34.18 -36.93 29.44
N ILE A 49 -34.45 -36.08 28.45
CA ILE A 49 -35.56 -36.21 27.50
C ILE A 49 -35.25 -37.25 26.39
N HIS A 50 -34.09 -37.91 26.43
CA HIS A 50 -33.62 -38.88 25.42
C HIS A 50 -33.59 -38.32 23.98
N MET A 51 -33.45 -37.00 23.83
CA MET A 51 -33.33 -36.33 22.53
C MET A 51 -31.89 -36.02 22.14
N ASN A 52 -30.93 -36.23 23.04
CA ASN A 52 -29.50 -36.17 22.72
C ASN A 52 -29.06 -37.38 21.88
N ASN A 53 -29.33 -37.31 20.57
CA ASN A 53 -28.80 -38.23 19.55
C ASN A 53 -27.29 -38.03 19.27
N PHE A 54 -26.54 -37.48 20.22
CA PHE A 54 -25.09 -37.55 20.22
C PHE A 54 -24.65 -38.97 20.62
N LEU A 55 -24.76 -39.88 19.65
CA LEU A 55 -23.78 -40.96 19.55
C LEU A 55 -22.39 -40.32 19.67
N PRO A 56 -21.47 -40.88 20.47
CA PRO A 56 -20.11 -40.36 20.55
C PRO A 56 -19.55 -40.25 19.13
N PRO A 57 -18.90 -39.13 18.76
CA PRO A 57 -18.51 -38.87 17.38
C PRO A 57 -17.69 -40.04 16.85
N ASP A 58 -18.16 -40.65 15.76
CA ASP A 58 -17.60 -41.89 15.23
C ASP A 58 -16.09 -41.72 15.06
N PRO A 59 -15.23 -42.50 15.74
CA PRO A 59 -13.78 -42.31 15.72
C PRO A 59 -13.18 -42.44 14.32
N ASN A 60 -13.94 -42.94 13.34
CA ASN A 60 -13.54 -43.00 11.94
C ASN A 60 -14.07 -41.88 11.03
N ASP A 61 -14.85 -40.90 11.52
CA ASP A 61 -15.43 -39.81 10.71
C ASP A 61 -14.36 -39.08 9.86
N PRO A 62 -14.51 -39.03 8.51
CA PRO A 62 -13.57 -38.34 7.63
C PRO A 62 -13.42 -36.84 7.96
N ARG A 63 -14.39 -36.19 8.61
CA ARG A 63 -14.33 -34.78 9.02
C ARG A 63 -13.27 -34.54 10.10
N ILE A 64 -13.18 -35.43 11.10
CA ILE A 64 -12.17 -35.35 12.18
C ILE A 64 -10.76 -35.57 11.60
N LYS A 65 -10.64 -36.47 10.62
CA LYS A 65 -9.39 -36.70 9.86
C LYS A 65 -9.00 -35.49 9.01
N LEU A 66 -9.97 -34.82 8.38
CA LEU A 66 -9.75 -33.57 7.65
C LEU A 66 -9.28 -32.45 8.57
N ASP A 67 -9.98 -32.19 9.69
CA ASP A 67 -9.63 -31.13 10.63
C ASP A 67 -8.26 -31.32 11.28
N SER A 68 -7.92 -32.55 11.65
CA SER A 68 -6.59 -32.88 12.19
C SER A 68 -5.48 -32.74 11.13
N THR A 69 -5.78 -33.03 9.85
CA THR A 69 -4.85 -32.77 8.74
C THR A 69 -4.69 -31.28 8.48
N LEU A 70 -5.77 -30.48 8.56
CA LEU A 70 -5.72 -29.04 8.41
C LEU A 70 -4.92 -28.37 9.54
N LYS A 71 -5.06 -28.83 10.78
CA LYS A 71 -4.24 -28.36 11.92
C LYS A 71 -2.75 -28.64 11.69
N LYS A 72 -2.40 -29.90 11.35
CA LYS A 72 -1.02 -30.29 11.02
C LYS A 72 -0.41 -29.48 9.87
N ARG A 73 -1.19 -29.17 8.82
CA ARG A 73 -0.73 -28.30 7.72
C ARG A 73 -0.40 -26.89 8.19
N LYS A 74 -1.22 -26.29 9.06
CA LYS A 74 -0.95 -24.95 9.63
C LYS A 74 0.27 -24.95 10.55
N GLU A 75 0.45 -26.00 11.35
CA GLU A 75 1.64 -26.18 12.20
C GLU A 75 2.91 -26.29 11.35
N LEU A 76 2.89 -27.09 10.28
CA LEU A 76 4.02 -27.21 9.34
C LEU A 76 4.31 -25.91 8.59
N GLN A 77 3.28 -25.17 8.15
CA GLN A 77 3.47 -23.85 7.53
C GLN A 77 4.19 -22.88 8.47
N LEU A 78 3.76 -22.79 9.73
CA LEU A 78 4.41 -21.94 10.73
C LEU A 78 5.87 -22.35 11.01
N ILE A 79 6.16 -23.66 11.05
CA ILE A 79 7.53 -24.16 11.22
C ILE A 79 8.40 -23.78 10.02
N ASN A 80 7.90 -23.96 8.79
CA ASN A 80 8.64 -23.60 7.58
C ASN A 80 8.89 -22.08 7.47
N GLU A 81 7.90 -21.25 7.84
CA GLU A 81 8.05 -19.78 7.89
C GLU A 81 9.15 -19.37 8.89
N LEU A 82 9.20 -20.02 10.06
CA LEU A 82 10.26 -19.79 11.06
C LEU A 82 11.63 -20.24 10.54
N GLU A 83 11.74 -21.44 9.97
CA GLU A 83 12.98 -21.94 9.34
C GLU A 83 13.47 -21.02 8.22
N GLU A 84 12.58 -20.44 7.41
CA GLU A 84 12.93 -19.44 6.39
C GLU A 84 13.44 -18.14 7.02
N THR A 85 12.84 -17.66 8.12
CA THR A 85 13.32 -16.45 8.80
C THR A 85 14.70 -16.62 9.43
N ASP A 86 14.98 -17.76 10.05
CA ASP A 86 16.30 -18.07 10.61
C ASP A 86 17.35 -18.19 9.48
N ALA A 87 16.99 -18.87 8.39
CA ALA A 87 17.84 -18.99 7.20
C ALA A 87 18.09 -17.64 6.51
N MET A 88 17.14 -16.69 6.53
CA MET A 88 17.37 -15.35 6.00
C MET A 88 18.46 -14.60 6.77
N VAL A 89 18.50 -14.75 8.09
CA VAL A 89 19.55 -14.12 8.92
C VAL A 89 20.90 -14.79 8.62
N GLU A 90 20.96 -16.12 8.68
CA GLU A 90 22.20 -16.88 8.48
C GLU A 90 22.80 -16.67 7.07
N THR A 91 21.97 -16.68 6.02
CA THR A 91 22.43 -16.43 4.65
C THR A 91 22.83 -14.98 4.43
N LYS A 92 22.16 -14.00 5.05
CA LYS A 92 22.57 -12.59 5.02
C LYS A 92 23.95 -12.40 5.67
N GLU A 93 24.21 -13.07 6.79
CA GLU A 93 25.52 -13.03 7.46
C GLU A 93 26.61 -13.69 6.58
N LYS A 94 26.36 -14.86 6.01
CA LYS A 94 27.29 -15.51 5.05
C LYS A 94 27.63 -14.64 3.83
N ILE A 95 26.65 -13.94 3.26
CA ILE A 95 26.88 -12.99 2.16
C ILE A 95 27.74 -11.79 2.63
N LYS A 96 27.54 -11.31 3.87
CA LYS A 96 28.36 -10.23 4.45
C LYS A 96 29.80 -10.66 4.71
N GLU A 97 30.04 -11.90 5.14
CA GLU A 97 31.40 -12.37 5.40
C GLU A 97 32.18 -12.65 4.11
N LEU A 98 31.55 -13.32 3.14
CA LEU A 98 32.20 -13.76 1.91
C LEU A 98 32.23 -12.68 0.83
N GLU A 99 31.08 -12.11 0.49
CA GLU A 99 30.94 -11.25 -0.70
C GLU A 99 31.10 -9.76 -0.39
N ALA A 100 30.93 -9.30 0.85
CA ALA A 100 30.99 -7.87 1.14
C ALA A 100 32.39 -7.27 0.89
N GLN A 101 33.48 -8.03 1.02
CA GLN A 101 34.80 -7.52 0.71
C GLN A 101 34.96 -7.26 -0.78
N GLU A 102 34.55 -8.22 -1.63
CA GLU A 102 34.52 -8.07 -3.08
C GLU A 102 33.61 -6.89 -3.50
N MET A 103 32.41 -6.79 -2.91
CA MET A 103 31.51 -5.65 -3.14
C MET A 103 32.15 -4.31 -2.75
N ARG A 104 32.83 -4.23 -1.58
CA ARG A 104 33.53 -3.02 -1.15
C ARG A 104 34.62 -2.61 -2.13
N GLU A 105 35.43 -3.56 -2.60
CA GLU A 105 36.52 -3.30 -3.55
C GLU A 105 35.98 -2.80 -4.89
N ILE A 106 34.98 -3.48 -5.46
CA ILE A 106 34.32 -3.09 -6.72
C ILE A 106 33.70 -1.68 -6.60
N MET A 107 33.01 -1.37 -5.50
CA MET A 107 32.45 -0.04 -5.26
C MET A 107 33.53 1.03 -5.11
N GLN A 108 34.60 0.75 -4.37
CA GLN A 108 35.71 1.69 -4.17
C GLN A 108 36.45 1.97 -5.48
N GLU A 109 36.74 0.95 -6.29
CA GLU A 109 37.32 1.12 -7.62
C GLU A 109 36.43 2.01 -8.50
N ARG A 110 35.12 1.74 -8.53
CA ARG A 110 34.16 2.51 -9.32
C ARG A 110 34.10 3.99 -8.89
N ILE A 111 34.09 4.24 -7.58
CA ILE A 111 34.14 5.58 -6.99
C ILE A 111 35.48 6.27 -7.30
N ASN A 112 36.60 5.56 -7.23
CA ASN A 112 37.93 6.10 -7.54
C ASN A 112 38.06 6.48 -9.02
N VAL A 113 37.55 5.65 -9.94
CA VAL A 113 37.46 5.96 -11.38
C VAL A 113 36.62 7.22 -11.59
N TRP A 114 35.43 7.30 -10.97
CA TRP A 114 34.56 8.47 -11.06
C TRP A 114 35.21 9.76 -10.50
N LEU A 115 35.90 9.66 -9.36
CA LEU A 115 36.63 10.78 -8.74
C LEU A 115 37.79 11.27 -9.60
N ASN A 116 38.50 10.36 -10.28
CA ASN A 116 39.60 10.71 -11.18
C ASN A 116 39.10 11.35 -12.48
N VAL A 117 38.03 10.83 -13.08
CA VAL A 117 37.40 11.41 -14.28
C VAL A 117 36.81 12.79 -14.01
N ASN A 118 36.23 13.02 -12.82
CA ASN A 118 35.61 14.29 -12.43
C ASN A 118 36.52 15.21 -11.61
N ARG A 119 37.85 15.03 -11.67
CA ARG A 119 38.84 15.88 -10.98
C ARG A 119 39.04 17.19 -11.75
N ASP A 120 38.83 18.33 -11.12
CA ASP A 120 39.01 19.64 -11.77
C ASP A 120 40.51 19.86 -12.12
N PRO A 121 40.89 19.94 -13.41
CA PRO A 121 42.31 20.00 -13.82
C PRO A 121 43.00 21.33 -13.43
N GLU A 122 42.24 22.43 -13.30
CA GLU A 122 42.76 23.76 -12.96
C GLU A 122 43.01 23.97 -11.46
N PHE A 123 42.16 23.40 -10.61
CA PHE A 123 42.21 23.60 -9.15
C PHE A 123 42.73 22.39 -8.39
N ASN A 124 42.88 21.24 -9.06
CA ASN A 124 43.28 19.97 -8.47
C ASN A 124 42.37 19.54 -7.29
N GLU A 125 41.11 19.98 -7.32
CA GLU A 125 40.12 19.79 -6.27
C GLU A 125 39.18 18.63 -6.61
N TYR A 126 38.93 17.76 -5.63
CA TYR A 126 37.97 16.67 -5.78
C TYR A 126 36.52 17.19 -5.67
N PRO A 127 35.60 16.71 -6.53
CA PRO A 127 34.20 17.09 -6.51
C PRO A 127 33.54 16.73 -5.16
N PRO A 128 32.46 17.43 -4.77
CA PRO A 128 31.68 17.03 -3.60
C PRO A 128 30.96 15.71 -3.90
N PHE A 129 31.07 14.74 -2.99
CA PHE A 129 30.37 13.46 -3.07
C PHE A 129 28.84 13.68 -3.07
N PRO A 130 28.03 12.88 -3.79
CA PRO A 130 26.58 13.00 -3.79
C PRO A 130 25.96 12.97 -2.39
N LYS A 131 24.84 13.68 -2.22
CA LYS A 131 24.12 13.75 -0.95
C LYS A 131 23.31 12.48 -0.71
N VAL A 132 23.18 12.07 0.56
CA VAL A 132 22.38 10.90 0.98
C VAL A 132 20.95 10.97 0.41
N ASN A 133 20.31 12.14 0.47
CA ASN A 133 18.95 12.37 -0.02
C ASN A 133 18.78 12.26 -1.55
N GLN A 134 19.87 12.14 -2.31
CA GLN A 134 19.86 11.98 -3.78
C GLN A 134 20.29 10.57 -4.21
N GLY A 135 20.31 9.58 -3.29
CA GLY A 135 20.74 8.21 -3.60
C GLY A 135 22.22 7.93 -3.36
N GLY A 136 23.01 8.91 -2.92
CA GLY A 136 24.43 8.70 -2.61
C GLY A 136 25.23 8.25 -3.84
N SER A 137 26.04 7.21 -3.70
CA SER A 137 26.78 6.61 -4.82
C SER A 137 25.96 5.75 -5.78
N ARG A 138 24.64 5.58 -5.60
CA ARG A 138 23.83 4.71 -6.47
C ARG A 138 23.99 5.05 -7.96
N ASP A 139 23.97 6.34 -8.31
CA ASP A 139 24.16 6.82 -9.70
C ASP A 139 25.61 6.66 -10.24
N ILE A 140 26.59 6.43 -9.34
CA ILE A 140 28.02 6.22 -9.69
C ILE A 140 28.31 4.73 -9.90
N ILE A 141 27.70 3.89 -9.07
CA ILE A 141 27.84 2.44 -9.07
C ILE A 141 26.97 1.83 -10.19
N ASP A 142 25.72 2.29 -10.33
CA ASP A 142 24.75 1.86 -11.34
C ASP A 142 24.45 2.96 -12.41
N PRO A 143 25.37 3.30 -13.31
CA PRO A 143 24.99 3.59 -14.68
C PRO A 143 24.89 2.24 -15.43
N PRO A 144 23.75 1.89 -16.05
CA PRO A 144 23.75 0.82 -17.04
C PRO A 144 24.81 1.16 -18.11
N PRO A 145 25.51 0.17 -18.69
CA PRO A 145 26.53 0.44 -19.68
C PRO A 145 25.94 1.31 -20.78
N GLN A 146 26.64 2.40 -21.12
CA GLN A 146 26.31 3.24 -22.26
C GLN A 146 26.50 2.39 -23.52
N LEU A 147 25.46 1.62 -23.87
CA LEU A 147 25.41 0.84 -25.08
C LEU A 147 25.67 1.79 -26.23
N TRP A 148 26.76 1.51 -26.95
CA TRP A 148 27.10 2.13 -28.23
C TRP A 148 25.82 2.26 -29.06
N ARG A 149 25.31 3.47 -29.22
CA ARG A 149 24.11 3.74 -29.99
C ARG A 149 24.55 4.09 -31.41
N PRO A 150 24.21 3.29 -32.44
CA PRO A 150 24.67 3.54 -33.83
C PRO A 150 24.11 4.81 -34.51
N GLU A 151 23.57 5.76 -33.74
CA GLU A 151 22.96 6.99 -34.23
C GLU A 151 23.97 8.15 -34.26
N ASP A 152 25.05 8.09 -33.48
CA ASP A 152 26.08 9.14 -33.40
C ASP A 152 27.05 9.19 -34.60
N GLU A 153 27.06 8.16 -35.46
CA GLU A 153 27.85 8.16 -36.71
C GLU A 153 27.11 8.74 -37.93
N LYS A 154 25.79 8.98 -37.85
CA LYS A 154 24.98 9.46 -38.99
C LYS A 154 25.10 10.97 -39.31
N LYS A 155 26.19 11.61 -38.90
CA LYS A 155 26.55 12.98 -39.30
C LYS A 155 28.02 13.10 -39.74
N LYS A 156 28.46 12.29 -40.70
CA LYS A 156 29.65 12.55 -41.53
C LYS A 156 29.62 11.76 -42.84
N GLY A 157 29.70 12.47 -43.98
CA GLY A 157 29.71 11.90 -45.34
C GLY A 157 28.32 11.42 -45.81
N GLY A 158 27.91 11.57 -47.07
CA GLY A 158 28.68 11.88 -48.28
C GLY A 158 28.53 10.72 -49.28
N ASP A 159 28.20 11.01 -50.53
CA ASP A 159 27.91 10.03 -51.60
C ASP A 159 28.96 8.90 -51.76
N ASP A 160 28.52 7.68 -52.09
CA ASP A 160 28.57 7.16 -53.48
C ASP A 160 27.84 5.79 -53.64
N LYS A 161 27.58 5.40 -54.90
CA LYS A 161 26.86 4.20 -55.36
C LYS A 161 27.82 3.01 -55.60
N GLY A 162 27.43 1.76 -55.30
CA GLY A 162 28.27 0.62 -55.70
C GLY A 162 27.78 -0.84 -55.50
N LYS A 163 27.07 -1.38 -56.49
CA LYS A 163 27.05 -2.80 -56.97
C LYS A 163 27.29 -4.01 -56.01
N LYS A 164 26.26 -4.86 -55.93
CA LYS A 164 26.23 -6.36 -56.03
C LYS A 164 27.47 -7.20 -55.58
N LYS A 165 27.23 -8.16 -54.67
CA LYS A 165 27.31 -9.63 -54.96
C LYS A 165 26.86 -10.52 -53.76
N LYS A 166 26.10 -11.59 -54.05
CA LYS A 166 25.98 -12.84 -53.24
C LYS A 166 27.20 -13.75 -53.55
N PRO A 167 27.67 -14.65 -52.66
CA PRO A 167 26.99 -15.89 -52.22
C PRO A 167 26.88 -15.95 -50.67
N LYS A 168 26.62 -17.06 -49.94
CA LYS A 168 26.49 -18.51 -50.25
C LYS A 168 25.36 -19.16 -49.42
N LYS A 169 25.57 -20.33 -48.82
CA LYS A 169 24.72 -21.04 -47.84
C LYS A 169 25.62 -21.74 -46.80
N GLY A 170 25.13 -21.88 -45.57
CA GLY A 170 25.58 -22.85 -44.58
C GLY A 170 24.42 -23.22 -43.65
N LYS A 171 24.01 -24.48 -43.62
CA LYS A 171 23.13 -25.05 -42.57
C LYS A 171 23.99 -25.25 -41.30
N HIS A 172 23.48 -25.22 -40.06
CA HIS A 172 22.24 -25.80 -39.57
C HIS A 172 21.57 -24.92 -38.50
N GLY A 173 20.25 -24.76 -38.61
CA GLY A 173 19.37 -24.36 -37.52
C GLY A 173 18.18 -25.34 -37.50
N ILE A 174 17.81 -25.82 -36.31
CA ILE A 174 16.71 -26.78 -36.14
C ILE A 174 15.40 -26.10 -36.53
N ARG A 175 14.62 -26.75 -37.40
CA ARG A 175 13.37 -26.20 -37.92
C ARG A 175 12.24 -26.63 -36.99
N MET A 176 11.62 -25.69 -36.27
CA MET A 176 10.36 -25.98 -35.59
C MET A 176 9.29 -26.40 -36.62
N PRO A 177 8.37 -27.31 -36.27
CA PRO A 177 7.27 -27.68 -37.14
C PRO A 177 6.44 -26.45 -37.52
N SER A 178 6.09 -26.33 -38.80
CA SER A 178 5.06 -25.39 -39.23
C SER A 178 3.70 -25.93 -38.76
N GLU A 179 2.96 -25.12 -38.01
CA GLU A 179 1.56 -25.41 -37.68
C GLU A 179 0.74 -25.54 -38.97
N PRO A 180 -0.25 -26.44 -39.03
CA PRO A 180 -1.20 -26.48 -40.14
C PRO A 180 -2.04 -25.20 -40.13
N GLU A 181 -2.29 -24.64 -41.31
CA GLU A 181 -3.26 -23.55 -41.47
C GLU A 181 -4.65 -24.10 -41.12
N ALA A 182 -5.14 -23.78 -39.92
CA ALA A 182 -6.49 -24.13 -39.49
C ALA A 182 -7.49 -23.13 -40.09
N ASP A 183 -8.57 -23.67 -40.64
CA ASP A 183 -9.63 -22.89 -41.28
C ASP A 183 -10.24 -21.85 -40.34
N GLY A 184 -10.68 -20.73 -40.91
CA GLY A 184 -11.07 -19.54 -40.17
C GLY A 184 -12.35 -19.67 -39.36
N GLU A 185 -12.23 -20.12 -38.11
CA GLU A 185 -13.14 -19.75 -37.03
C GLU A 185 -12.60 -18.50 -36.31
N ASP A 186 -13.46 -17.51 -36.05
CA ASP A 186 -13.11 -16.27 -35.34
C ASP A 186 -12.80 -16.53 -33.86
N VAL A 187 -11.61 -17.08 -33.57
CA VAL A 187 -11.11 -17.23 -32.21
C VAL A 187 -11.01 -15.83 -31.58
N PRO A 188 -11.71 -15.55 -30.46
CA PRO A 188 -11.74 -14.21 -29.89
C PRO A 188 -10.34 -13.78 -29.48
N LEU A 189 -9.78 -12.83 -30.23
CA LEU A 189 -8.39 -12.41 -30.12
C LEU A 189 -8.12 -11.94 -28.69
N CYS A 190 -7.26 -12.67 -27.97
CA CYS A 190 -6.95 -12.40 -26.57
C CYS A 190 -6.56 -10.92 -26.38
N PRO A 191 -7.22 -10.16 -25.48
CA PRO A 191 -6.97 -8.73 -25.35
C PRO A 191 -5.49 -8.42 -25.15
N ASN A 192 -4.96 -7.40 -25.84
CA ASN A 192 -3.54 -7.00 -25.83
C ASN A 192 -2.95 -6.67 -24.43
N TYR A 193 -3.76 -6.69 -23.37
CA TYR A 193 -3.32 -6.68 -21.98
C TYR A 193 -2.90 -8.08 -21.50
N PHE A 194 -3.70 -9.11 -21.79
CA PHE A 194 -3.47 -10.50 -21.40
C PHE A 194 -2.17 -11.04 -22.02
N GLY A 195 -1.93 -10.80 -23.31
CA GLY A 195 -0.67 -11.19 -23.97
C GLY A 195 0.57 -10.48 -23.40
N ARG A 196 0.45 -9.26 -22.85
CA ARG A 196 1.55 -8.57 -22.15
C ARG A 196 1.78 -9.15 -20.75
N HIS A 197 0.73 -9.55 -20.05
CA HIS A 197 0.85 -10.21 -18.75
C HIS A 197 1.43 -11.62 -18.86
N ILE A 198 1.01 -12.42 -19.85
CA ILE A 198 1.61 -13.74 -20.11
C ILE A 198 3.11 -13.60 -20.41
N LYS A 199 3.50 -12.64 -21.26
CA LYS A 199 4.92 -12.38 -21.54
C LYS A 199 5.71 -12.05 -20.28
N ARG A 200 5.23 -11.11 -19.45
CA ARG A 200 5.86 -10.77 -18.16
C ARG A 200 5.91 -11.94 -17.18
N ALA A 201 4.87 -12.76 -17.11
CA ALA A 201 4.83 -13.92 -16.24
C ALA A 201 5.80 -15.02 -16.70
N LEU A 202 5.94 -15.18 -18.02
CA LEU A 202 6.88 -16.11 -18.64
C LEU A 202 8.33 -15.62 -18.53
N GLU A 203 8.59 -14.32 -18.72
CA GLU A 203 9.87 -13.66 -18.46
C GLU A 203 10.28 -13.88 -16.99
N ALA A 204 9.40 -13.55 -16.04
CA ALA A 204 9.65 -13.78 -14.61
C ALA A 204 9.86 -15.27 -14.28
N TYR A 205 9.09 -16.19 -14.87
CA TYR A 205 9.28 -17.63 -14.70
C TYR A 205 10.64 -18.11 -15.23
N ILE A 206 11.06 -17.63 -16.40
CA ILE A 206 12.36 -17.95 -16.99
C ILE A 206 13.50 -17.44 -16.09
N GLU A 207 13.41 -16.21 -15.60
CA GLU A 207 14.44 -15.61 -14.74
C GLU A 207 14.53 -16.27 -13.35
N THR A 208 13.41 -16.77 -12.79
CA THR A 208 13.36 -17.18 -11.38
C THR A 208 13.12 -18.67 -11.13
N TRP A 209 12.51 -19.42 -12.05
CA TRP A 209 12.03 -20.80 -11.83
C TRP A 209 12.43 -21.83 -12.89
N HIS A 210 12.78 -21.44 -14.13
CA HIS A 210 13.03 -22.39 -15.23
C HIS A 210 14.11 -23.44 -14.91
N ASP A 211 15.18 -23.04 -14.22
CA ASP A 211 16.29 -23.94 -13.86
C ASP A 211 16.14 -24.57 -12.45
N LYS A 212 14.94 -24.50 -11.83
CA LYS A 212 14.71 -24.91 -10.44
C LYS A 212 13.63 -25.99 -10.32
N ASP A 213 14.07 -27.24 -10.26
CA ASP A 213 13.22 -28.41 -10.07
C ASP A 213 12.74 -28.56 -8.61
N ASP A 214 11.54 -28.06 -8.31
CA ASP A 214 10.90 -28.18 -6.99
C ASP A 214 10.20 -29.56 -6.76
N TYR A 215 10.36 -30.50 -7.69
CA TYR A 215 9.61 -31.77 -7.73
C TYR A 215 9.70 -32.61 -6.44
N ASN A 216 10.86 -32.60 -5.78
CA ASN A 216 11.10 -33.37 -4.55
C ASN A 216 10.76 -32.58 -3.25
N ASN A 217 10.33 -31.31 -3.35
CA ASN A 217 10.10 -30.43 -2.21
C ASN A 217 8.68 -30.54 -1.63
N HIS A 218 8.20 -31.77 -1.39
CA HIS A 218 6.86 -31.99 -0.81
C HIS A 218 6.69 -31.36 0.58
N GLN A 219 7.79 -31.04 1.27
CA GLN A 219 7.79 -30.36 2.55
C GLN A 219 7.66 -28.84 2.44
N GLN A 220 7.71 -28.25 1.24
CA GLN A 220 7.60 -26.80 1.00
C GLN A 220 8.62 -25.98 1.79
N LYS A 221 9.88 -26.44 1.82
CA LYS A 221 11.00 -25.70 2.41
C LYS A 221 11.50 -24.63 1.44
N TYR A 222 12.13 -23.58 1.98
CA TYR A 222 12.70 -22.49 1.19
C TYR A 222 13.82 -23.00 0.26
N ILE A 223 14.01 -22.34 -0.89
CA ILE A 223 15.08 -22.64 -1.85
C ILE A 223 16.26 -21.69 -1.58
N PRO A 224 17.44 -22.18 -1.16
CA PRO A 224 18.56 -21.33 -0.76
C PRO A 224 19.01 -20.32 -1.81
N ASP A 225 18.97 -20.67 -3.10
CA ASP A 225 19.39 -19.77 -4.19
C ASP A 225 18.42 -18.60 -4.42
N ILE A 226 17.11 -18.82 -4.19
CA ILE A 226 16.13 -17.73 -4.21
C ILE A 226 16.44 -16.76 -3.05
N LEU A 227 16.66 -17.31 -1.86
CA LEU A 227 16.99 -16.54 -0.66
C LEU A 227 18.29 -15.74 -0.83
N LYS A 228 19.32 -16.35 -1.39
CA LYS A 228 20.59 -15.68 -1.71
C LYS A 228 20.36 -14.53 -2.69
N ASN A 229 19.63 -14.76 -3.77
CA ASN A 229 19.38 -13.74 -4.80
C ASN A 229 18.50 -12.58 -4.32
N THR A 230 17.57 -12.79 -3.39
CA THR A 230 16.76 -11.70 -2.79
C THR A 230 17.54 -10.91 -1.74
N LEU A 231 18.42 -11.56 -0.96
CA LEU A 231 19.21 -10.91 0.10
C LEU A 231 20.46 -10.19 -0.41
N ARG A 232 21.10 -10.70 -1.49
CA ARG A 232 22.30 -10.10 -2.10
C ARG A 232 22.16 -8.59 -2.41
N PRO A 233 21.09 -8.09 -3.06
CA PRO A 233 20.92 -6.65 -3.28
C PRO A 233 20.72 -5.86 -1.97
N LEU A 234 20.11 -6.45 -0.93
CA LEU A 234 19.97 -5.79 0.36
C LEU A 234 21.31 -5.63 1.07
N VAL A 235 22.16 -6.66 1.05
CA VAL A 235 23.54 -6.58 1.56
C VAL A 235 24.36 -5.57 0.75
N PHE A 236 24.20 -5.54 -0.58
CA PHE A 236 24.84 -4.55 -1.45
C PHE A 236 24.46 -3.12 -1.07
N GLU A 237 23.18 -2.85 -0.75
CA GLU A 237 22.77 -1.51 -0.29
C GLU A 237 23.32 -1.14 1.10
N GLU A 238 23.48 -2.11 2.01
CA GLU A 238 24.12 -1.91 3.32
C GLU A 238 25.62 -1.60 3.15
N VAL A 239 26.35 -2.41 2.37
CA VAL A 239 27.77 -2.21 2.05
C VAL A 239 28.01 -0.88 1.34
N ARG A 240 27.12 -0.46 0.43
CA ARG A 240 27.18 0.85 -0.23
C ARG A 240 27.17 2.01 0.76
N ILE A 241 26.37 1.93 1.84
CA ILE A 241 26.30 2.97 2.87
C ILE A 241 27.64 3.05 3.63
N GLU A 242 28.25 1.91 3.96
CA GLU A 242 29.58 1.86 4.59
C GLU A 242 30.66 2.49 3.68
N VAL A 243 30.67 2.12 2.40
CA VAL A 243 31.63 2.65 1.40
C VAL A 243 31.42 4.16 1.18
N ASP A 244 30.18 4.66 1.17
CA ASP A 244 29.88 6.09 1.07
C ASP A 244 30.45 6.90 2.24
N VAL A 245 30.36 6.35 3.46
CA VAL A 245 30.93 6.99 4.67
C VAL A 245 32.46 7.01 4.57
N GLY A 246 33.09 5.86 4.30
CA GLY A 246 34.55 5.76 4.16
C GLY A 246 35.10 6.65 3.04
N SER A 247 34.43 6.70 1.89
CA SER A 247 34.81 7.55 0.75
C SER A 247 34.77 9.05 1.09
N ARG A 248 33.76 9.49 1.86
CA ARG A 248 33.68 10.88 2.33
C ARG A 248 34.80 11.22 3.32
N GLU A 249 35.16 10.31 4.21
CA GLU A 249 36.29 10.50 5.12
C GLU A 249 37.63 10.58 4.38
N LEU A 250 37.87 9.67 3.43
CA LEU A 250 39.05 9.70 2.55
C LEU A 250 39.14 11.04 1.78
N LEU A 251 38.03 11.53 1.22
CA LEU A 251 37.99 12.84 0.56
C LEU A 251 38.35 14.01 1.51
N VAL A 252 37.93 13.96 2.77
CA VAL A 252 38.32 14.96 3.78
C VAL A 252 39.81 14.86 4.10
N GLN A 253 40.37 13.66 4.21
CA GLN A 253 41.81 13.45 4.43
C GLN A 253 42.65 13.93 3.22
N LEU A 254 42.24 13.61 1.99
CA LEU A 254 42.90 14.06 0.77
C LEU A 254 42.89 15.59 0.65
N LYS A 255 41.76 16.25 0.94
CA LYS A 255 41.66 17.71 0.97
C LYS A 255 42.56 18.35 2.03
N LYS A 256 42.73 17.71 3.20
CA LYS A 256 43.70 18.14 4.23
C LYS A 256 45.15 18.02 3.76
N LYS A 257 45.53 16.92 3.09
CA LYS A 257 46.87 16.71 2.52
C LYS A 257 47.21 17.75 1.44
N ILE A 258 46.36 17.90 0.42
CA ILE A 258 46.54 18.91 -0.64
C ILE A 258 46.68 20.32 -0.05
N ALA A 259 45.89 20.67 0.97
CA ALA A 259 45.98 21.96 1.66
C ALA A 259 47.24 22.12 2.55
N ALA A 260 47.90 21.03 2.96
CA ALA A 260 49.20 21.06 3.62
C ALA A 260 50.32 21.23 2.59
N ASP A 261 50.34 20.41 1.54
CA ASP A 261 51.32 20.44 0.45
C ASP A 261 51.37 21.83 -0.21
N ALA A 262 50.20 22.44 -0.47
CA ALA A 262 50.09 23.79 -0.99
C ALA A 262 50.66 24.88 -0.03
N LYS A 263 50.57 24.68 1.29
CA LYS A 263 51.21 25.57 2.28
C LYS A 263 52.72 25.38 2.30
N GLU A 264 53.21 24.16 2.10
CA GLU A 264 54.65 23.88 2.05
C GLU A 264 55.30 24.42 0.77
N ALA A 265 54.67 24.19 -0.38
CA ALA A 265 55.06 24.80 -1.65
C ALA A 265 55.09 26.34 -1.55
N TYR A 266 54.09 26.96 -0.93
CA TYR A 266 54.09 28.41 -0.67
C TYR A 266 55.23 28.85 0.27
N LYS A 267 55.56 28.09 1.32
CA LYS A 267 56.71 28.39 2.20
C LYS A 267 58.04 28.27 1.43
N ILE A 268 58.19 27.27 0.56
CA ILE A 268 59.40 27.06 -0.26
C ILE A 268 59.56 28.21 -1.26
N ALA A 269 58.51 28.55 -2.00
CA ALA A 269 58.50 29.67 -2.95
C ALA A 269 58.78 31.02 -2.25
N LEU A 270 58.22 31.24 -1.05
CA LEU A 270 58.51 32.44 -0.25
C LEU A 270 59.98 32.49 0.22
N LYS A 271 60.60 31.35 0.56
CA LYS A 271 62.03 31.26 0.89
C LYS A 271 62.91 31.55 -0.33
N ALA A 272 62.53 31.08 -1.52
CA ALA A 272 63.23 31.40 -2.78
C ALA A 272 63.14 32.91 -3.11
N ALA A 273 61.93 33.48 -3.11
CA ALA A 273 61.71 34.91 -3.36
C ALA A 273 62.42 35.84 -2.34
N ARG A 274 62.69 35.34 -1.12
CA ARG A 274 63.54 36.02 -0.13
C ARG A 274 65.01 36.04 -0.50
N LYS A 275 65.57 34.93 -1.00
CA LYS A 275 66.96 34.87 -1.46
C LYS A 275 67.22 35.78 -2.66
N GLU A 276 66.21 36.01 -3.50
CA GLU A 276 66.27 36.92 -4.65
C GLU A 276 65.91 38.39 -4.33
N GLY A 277 65.59 38.73 -3.07
CA GLY A 277 65.20 40.08 -2.66
C GLY A 277 63.79 40.55 -3.08
N LYS A 278 63.02 39.72 -3.79
CA LYS A 278 61.70 40.07 -4.39
C LYS A 278 60.49 39.74 -3.52
N GLU A 279 60.65 39.65 -2.19
CA GLU A 279 59.58 39.20 -1.27
C GLU A 279 58.28 40.03 -1.37
N LYS A 280 58.39 41.37 -1.51
CA LYS A 280 57.22 42.25 -1.65
C LYS A 280 56.45 41.98 -2.93
N GLU A 281 57.17 41.74 -4.03
CA GLU A 281 56.61 41.50 -5.36
C GLU A 281 55.93 40.12 -5.44
N PHE A 282 56.55 39.08 -4.89
CA PHE A 282 55.98 37.74 -4.80
C PHE A 282 54.67 37.73 -3.98
N LYS A 283 54.64 38.39 -2.82
CA LYS A 283 53.42 38.51 -2.01
C LYS A 283 52.31 39.29 -2.71
N ALA A 284 52.65 40.32 -3.49
CA ALA A 284 51.69 41.06 -4.29
C ALA A 284 51.08 40.17 -5.40
N LYS A 285 51.93 39.47 -6.17
CA LYS A 285 51.50 38.54 -7.23
C LYS A 285 50.59 37.43 -6.71
N VAL A 286 50.95 36.76 -5.61
CA VAL A 286 50.08 35.73 -4.99
C VAL A 286 48.76 36.32 -4.46
N LYS A 287 48.74 37.59 -4.04
CA LYS A 287 47.50 38.25 -3.60
C LYS A 287 46.57 38.58 -4.78
N THR A 288 47.10 39.02 -5.92
CA THR A 288 46.30 39.25 -7.14
C THR A 288 45.80 37.94 -7.75
N GLU A 289 46.64 36.91 -7.80
CA GLU A 289 46.32 35.59 -8.34
C GLU A 289 45.22 34.89 -7.50
N LYS A 290 45.30 34.97 -6.16
CA LYS A 290 44.21 34.51 -5.26
C LYS A 290 42.92 35.33 -5.39
N LEU A 291 42.99 36.59 -5.81
CA LEU A 291 41.81 37.41 -6.06
C LEU A 291 41.14 36.99 -7.38
N GLN A 292 41.94 36.69 -8.41
CA GLN A 292 41.49 36.18 -9.71
C GLN A 292 40.80 34.82 -9.53
N ALA A 293 41.49 33.83 -8.96
CA ALA A 293 40.94 32.50 -8.69
C ALA A 293 39.64 32.51 -7.87
N LYS A 294 39.45 33.48 -6.96
CA LYS A 294 38.18 33.67 -6.24
C LYS A 294 37.04 34.16 -7.14
N LYS A 295 37.32 35.07 -8.07
CA LYS A 295 36.34 35.52 -9.07
C LYS A 295 35.96 34.38 -10.02
N ASP A 296 36.95 33.61 -10.48
CA ASP A 296 36.75 32.52 -11.43
C ASP A 296 35.93 31.37 -10.83
N LYS A 297 36.18 31.01 -9.55
CA LYS A 297 35.32 30.07 -8.81
C LYS A 297 33.90 30.58 -8.61
N ALA A 298 33.71 31.88 -8.33
CA ALA A 298 32.37 32.46 -8.19
C ALA A 298 31.58 32.41 -9.51
N ALA A 299 32.25 32.65 -10.65
CA ALA A 299 31.65 32.52 -11.97
C ALA A 299 31.23 31.07 -12.28
N LYS A 300 32.11 30.08 -12.04
CA LYS A 300 31.80 28.65 -12.25
C LYS A 300 30.61 28.17 -11.40
N ILE A 301 30.49 28.61 -10.15
CA ILE A 301 29.34 28.29 -9.28
C ILE A 301 28.03 28.88 -9.83
N LYS A 302 28.07 30.09 -10.41
CA LYS A 302 26.89 30.73 -11.01
C LYS A 302 26.42 29.96 -12.25
N ALA A 303 27.34 29.64 -13.17
CA ALA A 303 27.04 28.87 -14.37
C ALA A 303 26.45 27.48 -14.06
N LYS A 304 26.97 26.77 -13.05
CA LYS A 304 26.44 25.45 -12.64
C LYS A 304 25.04 25.52 -12.02
N LYS A 305 24.66 26.65 -11.41
CA LYS A 305 23.27 26.90 -10.94
C LYS A 305 22.33 27.25 -12.09
N GLU A 306 22.79 28.02 -13.07
CA GLU A 306 22.00 28.40 -14.26
C GLU A 306 21.73 27.18 -15.17
N ALA A 307 22.67 26.24 -15.27
CA ALA A 307 22.47 24.97 -15.97
C ALA A 307 21.39 24.09 -15.30
N ALA A 308 21.38 24.00 -13.97
CA ALA A 308 20.42 23.20 -13.21
C ALA A 308 19.00 23.81 -13.15
N ALA A 309 18.80 25.02 -13.65
CA ALA A 309 17.50 25.71 -13.68
C ALA A 309 16.75 25.57 -15.01
N ASN A 310 17.37 24.95 -16.03
CA ASN A 310 16.86 24.90 -17.41
C ASN A 310 16.34 23.51 -17.85
N GLU A 311 16.08 22.58 -16.92
CA GLU A 311 15.33 21.36 -17.25
C GLU A 311 13.82 21.65 -17.33
N PRO A 312 13.13 21.34 -18.46
CA PRO A 312 11.73 21.68 -18.64
C PRO A 312 10.79 20.73 -17.87
N PRO A 313 9.70 21.24 -17.26
CA PRO A 313 8.74 20.42 -16.50
C PRO A 313 7.82 19.58 -17.41
N PRO A 314 7.32 18.42 -16.93
CA PRO A 314 6.43 17.56 -17.69
C PRO A 314 5.02 18.17 -17.87
N PRO A 315 4.34 17.91 -19.01
CA PRO A 315 3.04 18.52 -19.32
C PRO A 315 1.86 17.89 -18.54
N PRO A 316 0.84 18.69 -18.14
CA PRO A 316 -0.34 18.20 -17.43
C PRO A 316 -1.40 17.56 -18.37
N PRO A 317 -2.24 16.64 -17.86
CA PRO A 317 -3.26 15.95 -18.65
C PRO A 317 -4.49 16.81 -19.00
N PRO A 318 -5.19 16.53 -20.12
CA PRO A 318 -6.34 17.32 -20.59
C PRO A 318 -7.63 17.06 -19.80
N LYS A 319 -8.55 18.04 -19.80
CA LYS A 319 -9.86 17.99 -19.12
C LYS A 319 -11.02 17.93 -20.11
N ASP A 320 -11.96 17.00 -19.91
CA ASP A 320 -13.19 16.84 -20.69
C ASP A 320 -14.31 17.84 -20.28
N PRO A 321 -15.06 18.42 -21.24
CA PRO A 321 -16.26 19.21 -20.95
C PRO A 321 -17.54 18.66 -21.62
N ARG A 322 -18.49 18.12 -20.84
CA ARG A 322 -19.88 17.90 -21.29
C ARG A 322 -20.91 18.30 -20.23
N LYS A 323 -21.50 19.50 -20.37
CA LYS A 323 -22.67 19.93 -19.57
C LYS A 323 -23.97 19.43 -20.20
N LYS A 324 -24.94 19.02 -19.36
CA LYS A 324 -26.33 18.70 -19.73
C LYS A 324 -27.33 19.64 -19.00
N PRO A 325 -28.57 19.79 -19.48
CA PRO A 325 -29.41 20.97 -19.19
C PRO A 325 -30.15 20.92 -17.84
N LYS A 326 -30.61 22.09 -17.38
CA LYS A 326 -31.19 22.34 -16.05
C LYS A 326 -32.61 21.77 -15.91
N ARG A 327 -32.90 21.14 -14.76
CA ARG A 327 -34.26 20.84 -14.28
C ARG A 327 -34.77 21.97 -13.36
N LYS A 328 -36.01 21.82 -12.87
CA LYS A 328 -36.72 22.84 -12.06
C LYS A 328 -35.91 23.24 -10.82
N LYS A 329 -35.99 24.53 -10.48
CA LYS A 329 -35.09 25.23 -9.56
C LYS A 329 -35.45 24.93 -8.09
N ASP A 330 -34.64 24.13 -7.41
CA ASP A 330 -34.83 23.89 -5.97
C ASP A 330 -34.58 25.19 -5.18
N PRO A 331 -35.37 25.51 -4.13
CA PRO A 331 -35.15 26.72 -3.32
C PRO A 331 -33.75 26.72 -2.65
N THR A 332 -33.19 25.53 -2.41
CA THR A 332 -31.87 25.29 -1.82
C THR A 332 -30.71 25.26 -2.84
N GLU A 333 -30.90 25.68 -4.09
CA GLU A 333 -29.81 25.70 -5.11
C GLU A 333 -28.71 26.73 -4.85
N LYS A 334 -28.98 27.76 -4.04
CA LYS A 334 -28.04 28.90 -3.82
C LYS A 334 -27.03 28.69 -2.69
N GLU A 335 -27.27 27.71 -1.82
CA GLU A 335 -26.45 27.45 -0.63
C GLU A 335 -25.33 26.45 -0.99
N SER A 336 -24.11 26.68 -0.46
CA SER A 336 -22.97 25.83 -0.77
C SER A 336 -23.10 24.48 -0.08
N VAL A 337 -22.48 23.44 -0.65
CA VAL A 337 -22.46 22.10 -0.03
C VAL A 337 -21.85 22.18 1.37
N GLU A 338 -20.80 23.00 1.53
CA GLU A 338 -20.10 23.23 2.80
C GLU A 338 -20.96 23.94 3.85
N SER A 339 -21.83 24.89 3.48
CA SER A 339 -22.72 25.52 4.46
C SER A 339 -23.78 24.53 4.95
N LEU A 340 -24.35 23.74 4.04
CA LEU A 340 -25.36 22.73 4.34
C LEU A 340 -24.80 21.57 5.18
N THR A 341 -23.58 21.10 4.92
CA THR A 341 -22.95 20.07 5.76
C THR A 341 -22.63 20.60 7.15
N ARG A 342 -22.26 21.87 7.28
CA ARG A 342 -22.00 22.51 8.58
C ARG A 342 -23.28 22.67 9.42
N GLU A 343 -24.39 23.01 8.77
CA GLU A 343 -25.73 23.07 9.38
C GLU A 343 -26.12 21.68 9.95
N LEU A 344 -26.20 20.64 9.10
CA LEU A 344 -26.57 19.29 9.54
C LEU A 344 -25.61 18.68 10.56
N ALA A 345 -24.32 19.01 10.51
CA ALA A 345 -23.34 18.55 11.49
C ALA A 345 -23.51 19.27 12.83
N SER A 346 -23.84 20.56 12.83
CA SER A 346 -24.12 21.31 14.07
C SER A 346 -25.37 20.82 14.79
N GLU A 347 -26.37 20.35 14.02
CA GLU A 347 -27.59 19.75 14.55
C GLU A 347 -27.42 18.29 14.95
N GLY A 348 -26.31 17.65 14.59
CA GLY A 348 -26.05 16.23 14.85
C GLY A 348 -26.86 15.26 13.99
N ILE A 349 -27.54 15.74 12.94
CA ILE A 349 -28.17 14.88 11.91
C ILE A 349 -27.08 14.17 11.11
N MET A 350 -26.06 14.90 10.66
CA MET A 350 -24.87 14.29 10.06
C MET A 350 -23.89 13.92 11.17
N ARG A 351 -23.64 12.62 11.37
CA ARG A 351 -22.83 12.11 12.49
C ARG A 351 -21.88 11.01 12.04
N VAL A 352 -20.71 10.91 12.67
CA VAL A 352 -19.84 9.74 12.51
C VAL A 352 -20.55 8.51 13.09
N CYS A 353 -20.83 7.51 12.27
CA CYS A 353 -21.43 6.25 12.72
C CYS A 353 -20.54 5.60 13.80
N PRO A 354 -21.09 5.12 14.93
CA PRO A 354 -20.32 4.32 15.86
C PRO A 354 -19.84 3.04 15.16
N LYS A 355 -18.52 2.85 15.08
CA LYS A 355 -17.91 1.67 14.46
C LYS A 355 -18.40 0.40 15.18
N ARG A 356 -19.01 -0.51 14.43
CA ARG A 356 -19.49 -1.82 14.90
C ARG A 356 -19.20 -2.87 13.83
N SER A 357 -18.83 -4.09 14.22
CA SER A 357 -18.75 -5.22 13.30
C SER A 357 -20.04 -6.03 13.27
N PHE A 358 -20.30 -6.71 12.16
CA PHE A 358 -21.29 -7.78 12.08
C PHE A 358 -20.95 -8.97 12.98
N ASP A 359 -19.70 -9.11 13.43
CA ASP A 359 -19.26 -10.17 14.35
C ASP A 359 -19.75 -9.94 15.78
N GLU A 360 -20.02 -8.68 16.16
CA GLU A 360 -20.65 -8.35 17.44
C GLU A 360 -22.13 -8.77 17.49
N TYR A 361 -22.76 -8.99 16.33
CA TYR A 361 -24.11 -9.50 16.21
C TYR A 361 -24.12 -11.02 16.37
N ILE A 362 -24.09 -11.47 17.62
CA ILE A 362 -24.19 -12.87 18.01
C ILE A 362 -25.62 -13.36 17.73
N CYS A 363 -25.77 -14.18 16.69
CA CYS A 363 -27.00 -14.87 16.34
C CYS A 363 -26.75 -16.39 16.31
N GLN A 364 -27.75 -17.17 16.73
CA GLN A 364 -27.80 -18.60 16.46
C GLN A 364 -28.49 -18.83 15.11
N ASP A 365 -28.04 -19.82 14.34
CA ASP A 365 -28.60 -20.13 13.02
C ASP A 365 -29.95 -20.88 13.08
N TYR A 366 -30.40 -21.25 14.29
CA TYR A 366 -31.68 -21.93 14.48
C TYR A 366 -32.87 -21.07 14.03
N LEU A 367 -33.86 -21.74 13.43
CA LEU A 367 -35.04 -21.11 12.81
C LEU A 367 -36.07 -20.58 13.82
N ARG A 368 -35.88 -20.81 15.12
CA ARG A 368 -36.81 -20.40 16.19
C ARG A 368 -36.12 -19.44 17.16
N GLY A 369 -36.24 -18.14 16.89
CA GLY A 369 -35.79 -17.07 17.80
C GLY A 369 -36.82 -16.66 18.88
N VAL A 370 -38.04 -17.21 18.79
CA VAL A 370 -39.17 -16.97 19.71
C VAL A 370 -39.88 -18.32 19.93
N ALA A 371 -40.47 -18.52 21.11
CA ALA A 371 -41.36 -19.66 21.33
C ALA A 371 -42.58 -19.54 20.40
N PRO A 372 -43.05 -20.63 19.76
CA PRO A 372 -44.20 -20.56 18.87
C PRO A 372 -45.47 -20.15 19.64
N ASP A 373 -46.11 -19.06 19.23
CA ASP A 373 -47.46 -18.73 19.66
C ASP A 373 -48.42 -19.82 19.15
N PRO A 374 -49.10 -20.60 20.02
CA PRO A 374 -49.94 -21.73 19.61
C PRO A 374 -51.20 -21.34 18.82
N VAL A 375 -51.36 -20.05 18.49
CA VAL A 375 -52.47 -19.46 17.71
C VAL A 375 -52.00 -19.08 16.29
N LYS A 376 -50.70 -19.11 15.98
CA LYS A 376 -50.13 -18.58 14.73
C LYS A 376 -49.02 -19.47 14.13
N ASP A 377 -49.25 -20.78 14.05
CA ASP A 377 -48.29 -21.76 13.48
C ASP A 377 -47.80 -21.47 12.04
N TRP A 378 -48.53 -20.67 11.27
CA TRP A 378 -48.16 -20.32 9.88
C TRP A 378 -47.17 -19.15 9.76
N LEU A 379 -46.88 -18.42 10.84
CA LEU A 379 -45.94 -17.30 10.83
C LEU A 379 -44.56 -17.76 11.31
N ILE A 380 -43.77 -18.34 10.39
CA ILE A 380 -42.38 -18.69 10.66
C ILE A 380 -41.55 -17.39 10.72
N ASP A 381 -41.20 -16.96 11.92
CA ASP A 381 -40.27 -15.84 12.12
C ASP A 381 -38.90 -16.17 11.52
N ASN A 382 -38.33 -15.23 10.77
CA ASN A 382 -36.99 -15.36 10.22
C ASN A 382 -35.94 -15.41 11.35
N SER A 383 -34.98 -16.33 11.25
CA SER A 383 -33.84 -16.39 12.18
C SER A 383 -33.07 -15.06 12.20
N MET A 384 -32.48 -14.72 13.35
CA MET A 384 -31.63 -13.54 13.50
C MET A 384 -30.42 -13.60 12.54
N ALA A 385 -29.91 -14.81 12.22
CA ALA A 385 -28.89 -15.01 11.20
C ALA A 385 -29.39 -14.63 9.79
N HIS A 386 -30.66 -14.92 9.49
CA HIS A 386 -31.30 -14.52 8.23
C HIS A 386 -31.45 -12.99 8.15
N ALA A 387 -31.86 -12.32 9.22
CA ALA A 387 -31.92 -10.85 9.27
C ALA A 387 -30.55 -10.20 9.06
N LYS A 388 -29.47 -10.77 9.64
CA LYS A 388 -28.08 -10.35 9.38
C LYS A 388 -27.71 -10.52 7.90
N ARG A 389 -28.00 -11.69 7.32
CA ARG A 389 -27.75 -11.99 5.90
C ARG A 389 -28.47 -11.01 4.96
N LEU A 390 -29.78 -10.82 5.11
CA LEU A 390 -30.56 -9.90 4.28
C LEU A 390 -30.07 -8.45 4.38
N THR A 391 -29.61 -8.03 5.56
CA THR A 391 -29.03 -6.69 5.74
C THR A 391 -27.72 -6.53 4.98
N ILE A 392 -26.87 -7.56 4.95
CA ILE A 392 -25.63 -7.55 4.15
C ILE A 392 -25.99 -7.54 2.65
N GLU A 393 -26.87 -8.45 2.21
CA GLU A 393 -27.24 -8.62 0.80
C GLU A 393 -27.92 -7.37 0.21
N TYR A 394 -28.84 -6.72 0.94
CA TYR A 394 -29.61 -5.59 0.42
C TYR A 394 -29.05 -4.20 0.77
N ALA A 395 -28.32 -4.03 1.88
CA ALA A 395 -27.78 -2.73 2.27
C ALA A 395 -26.27 -2.62 1.99
N VAL A 396 -25.47 -3.63 2.30
CA VAL A 396 -24.00 -3.52 2.24
C VAL A 396 -23.47 -3.81 0.84
N LEU A 397 -23.83 -4.95 0.23
CA LEU A 397 -23.31 -5.31 -1.09
C LEU A 397 -23.61 -4.28 -2.20
N PRO A 398 -24.82 -3.67 -2.29
CA PRO A 398 -25.12 -2.67 -3.31
C PRO A 398 -24.49 -1.29 -3.06
N LEU A 399 -23.96 -1.04 -1.85
CA LEU A 399 -23.17 0.16 -1.53
C LEU A 399 -21.67 -0.08 -1.74
N ALA A 400 -21.18 -1.29 -1.46
CA ALA A 400 -19.77 -1.65 -1.54
C ALA A 400 -19.30 -2.05 -2.96
N SER A 401 -20.18 -2.58 -3.81
CA SER A 401 -19.81 -3.08 -5.15
C SER A 401 -20.69 -2.50 -6.26
N GLU A 402 -20.06 -1.77 -7.20
CA GLU A 402 -20.73 -1.20 -8.37
C GLU A 402 -21.32 -2.28 -9.30
N LEU A 403 -20.70 -3.46 -9.37
CA LEU A 403 -21.20 -4.58 -10.17
C LEU A 403 -22.51 -5.14 -9.59
N VAL A 404 -22.58 -5.29 -8.26
CA VAL A 404 -23.81 -5.70 -7.57
C VAL A 404 -24.86 -4.61 -7.71
N HIS A 405 -24.48 -3.33 -7.56
CA HIS A 405 -25.39 -2.19 -7.72
C HIS A 405 -26.07 -2.14 -9.09
N LYS A 406 -25.37 -2.52 -10.17
CA LYS A 406 -25.93 -2.55 -11.53
C LYS A 406 -26.79 -3.77 -11.83
N ASN A 407 -26.44 -4.93 -11.26
CA ASN A 407 -27.02 -6.23 -11.66
C ASN A 407 -28.06 -6.78 -10.68
N ALA A 408 -28.04 -6.36 -9.40
CA ALA A 408 -28.98 -6.82 -8.37
C ALA A 408 -30.23 -5.92 -8.28
N PRO A 409 -31.38 -6.44 -7.80
CA PRO A 409 -32.56 -5.62 -7.53
C PRO A 409 -32.26 -4.56 -6.46
N PHE A 410 -32.31 -3.28 -6.85
CA PHE A 410 -31.95 -2.17 -5.97
C PHE A 410 -33.03 -1.86 -4.93
N VAL A 411 -32.88 -2.44 -3.73
CA VAL A 411 -33.72 -2.14 -2.56
C VAL A 411 -33.36 -0.76 -2.01
N ARG A 412 -34.33 0.17 -2.04
CA ARG A 412 -34.13 1.57 -1.60
C ARG A 412 -34.21 1.77 -0.09
N THR A 413 -34.90 0.88 0.61
CA THR A 413 -35.30 1.03 2.02
C THR A 413 -35.37 -0.33 2.69
N LEU A 414 -34.75 -0.47 3.86
CA LEU A 414 -34.79 -1.68 4.69
C LEU A 414 -35.48 -1.34 6.02
N LEU A 415 -36.47 -2.14 6.43
CA LEU A 415 -37.13 -2.03 7.74
C LEU A 415 -36.77 -3.24 8.60
N ILE A 416 -36.22 -2.99 9.79
CA ILE A 416 -35.85 -4.04 10.75
C ILE A 416 -36.82 -3.96 11.94
N HIS A 417 -37.75 -4.91 12.04
CA HIS A 417 -38.70 -5.03 13.15
C HIS A 417 -38.30 -6.15 14.14
N GLY A 418 -39.13 -6.38 15.18
CA GLY A 418 -38.87 -7.39 16.23
C GLY A 418 -38.89 -6.82 17.65
N GLY A 419 -38.60 -7.66 18.65
CA GLY A 419 -38.60 -7.28 20.07
C GLY A 419 -37.57 -6.20 20.44
N ARG A 420 -37.71 -5.60 21.64
CA ARG A 420 -36.70 -4.66 22.18
C ARG A 420 -35.41 -5.41 22.51
N ARG A 421 -34.26 -4.75 22.39
CA ARG A 421 -32.89 -5.30 22.66
C ARG A 421 -32.41 -6.44 21.74
N THR A 422 -33.12 -6.75 20.65
CA THR A 422 -32.73 -7.74 19.61
C THR A 422 -31.56 -7.32 18.69
N GLY A 423 -30.85 -6.23 19.01
CA GLY A 423 -29.68 -5.78 18.25
C GLY A 423 -29.97 -5.03 16.94
N LYS A 424 -31.20 -4.61 16.65
CA LYS A 424 -31.55 -3.85 15.42
C LYS A 424 -30.63 -2.66 15.14
N THR A 425 -30.41 -1.81 16.16
CA THR A 425 -29.53 -0.64 16.11
C THR A 425 -28.07 -1.03 15.88
N LEU A 426 -27.62 -2.15 16.48
CA LEU A 426 -26.28 -2.71 16.25
C LEU A 426 -26.12 -3.13 14.79
N LEU A 427 -27.13 -3.78 14.20
CA LEU A 427 -27.12 -4.26 12.82
C LEU A 427 -27.08 -3.09 11.82
N ALA A 428 -27.81 -2.01 12.07
CA ALA A 428 -27.76 -0.80 11.26
C ALA A 428 -26.37 -0.10 11.30
N HIS A 429 -25.78 0.02 12.50
CA HIS A 429 -24.43 0.59 12.64
C HIS A 429 -23.34 -0.30 12.03
N ALA A 430 -23.48 -1.63 12.13
CA ALA A 430 -22.59 -2.58 11.47
C ALA A 430 -22.68 -2.46 9.94
N ALA A 431 -23.88 -2.37 9.38
CA ALA A 431 -24.09 -2.16 7.95
C ALA A 431 -23.47 -0.85 7.45
N CYS A 432 -23.67 0.26 8.17
CA CYS A 432 -23.05 1.54 7.82
C CYS A 432 -21.52 1.50 7.91
N THR A 433 -20.98 0.83 8.92
CA THR A 433 -19.52 0.67 9.12
C THR A 433 -18.91 -0.16 7.99
N ALA A 434 -19.53 -1.29 7.63
CA ALA A 434 -19.06 -2.17 6.57
C ALA A 434 -19.19 -1.55 5.16
N ALA A 435 -20.22 -0.74 4.93
CA ALA A 435 -20.41 -0.03 3.66
C ALA A 435 -19.53 1.24 3.52
N GLY A 436 -18.85 1.67 4.59
CA GLY A 436 -18.09 2.93 4.61
C GLY A 436 -18.94 4.18 4.35
N ALA A 437 -20.25 4.11 4.60
CA ALA A 437 -21.21 5.11 4.16
C ALA A 437 -21.28 6.34 5.09
N THR A 438 -21.64 7.49 4.52
CA THR A 438 -21.95 8.71 5.28
C THR A 438 -23.28 8.53 6.03
N PHE A 439 -23.29 8.78 7.34
CA PHE A 439 -24.41 8.43 8.22
C PHE A 439 -25.25 9.67 8.59
N PHE A 440 -26.53 9.62 8.24
CA PHE A 440 -27.53 10.63 8.57
C PHE A 440 -28.55 10.06 9.56
N ASP A 441 -28.54 10.57 10.78
CA ASP A 441 -29.42 10.15 11.88
C ASP A 441 -30.67 11.04 11.93
N LEU A 442 -31.80 10.47 11.51
CA LEU A 442 -33.14 11.09 11.52
C LEU A 442 -34.05 10.46 12.60
N SER A 443 -33.46 9.89 13.65
CA SER A 443 -34.20 9.36 14.80
C SER A 443 -34.98 10.48 15.52
N ALA A 444 -36.17 10.17 16.05
CA ALA A 444 -37.01 11.14 16.77
C ALA A 444 -36.23 11.97 17.81
N LYS A 445 -35.39 11.30 18.61
CA LYS A 445 -34.50 11.88 19.63
C LYS A 445 -33.56 13.00 19.13
N VAL A 446 -33.26 13.02 17.82
CA VAL A 446 -32.36 13.99 17.19
C VAL A 446 -33.14 15.13 16.54
N ILE A 447 -34.34 14.87 16.01
CA ILE A 447 -35.17 15.86 15.30
C ILE A 447 -36.03 16.68 16.26
N ASP A 448 -36.44 16.10 17.38
CA ASP A 448 -37.37 16.72 18.34
C ASP A 448 -36.92 18.11 18.79
N GLY A 449 -37.86 19.05 18.80
CA GLY A 449 -37.64 20.47 19.11
C GLY A 449 -36.86 21.32 18.09
N LYS A 450 -36.15 20.74 17.10
CA LYS A 450 -35.28 21.53 16.18
C LYS A 450 -36.01 22.12 14.99
N TYR A 451 -36.79 21.30 14.29
CA TYR A 451 -37.47 21.70 13.05
C TYR A 451 -38.98 21.88 13.27
N VAL A 452 -39.36 23.01 13.86
CA VAL A 452 -40.77 23.31 14.13
C VAL A 452 -41.51 23.66 12.83
N GLY A 453 -42.54 22.88 12.50
CA GLY A 453 -43.48 23.13 11.40
C GLY A 453 -43.13 22.43 10.07
N ALA A 454 -44.18 21.97 9.37
CA ALA A 454 -44.06 21.11 8.19
C ALA A 454 -43.15 21.65 7.06
N ARG A 455 -43.13 22.97 6.85
CA ARG A 455 -42.23 23.60 5.84
C ARG A 455 -40.75 23.45 6.19
N ASN A 456 -40.40 23.49 7.47
CA ASN A 456 -39.03 23.38 7.95
C ASN A 456 -38.56 21.92 7.94
N VAL A 457 -39.43 20.98 8.33
CA VAL A 457 -39.18 19.52 8.19
C VAL A 457 -39.00 19.14 6.71
N ALA A 458 -39.84 19.65 5.81
CA ALA A 458 -39.68 19.41 4.38
C ALA A 458 -38.36 19.99 3.82
N ARG A 459 -37.94 21.18 4.28
CA ARG A 459 -36.63 21.75 3.93
C ARG A 459 -35.47 20.88 4.41
N MET A 460 -35.51 20.43 5.67
CA MET A 460 -34.50 19.53 6.25
C MET A 460 -34.37 18.24 5.43
N LEU A 461 -35.48 17.57 5.15
CA LEU A 461 -35.48 16.35 4.34
C LEU A 461 -34.90 16.60 2.93
N GLN A 462 -35.26 17.72 2.29
CA GLN A 462 -34.67 18.11 1.01
C GLN A 462 -33.15 18.33 1.09
N ILE A 463 -32.65 18.97 2.16
CA ILE A 463 -31.21 19.17 2.40
C ILE A 463 -30.51 17.82 2.59
N VAL A 464 -31.04 16.94 3.46
CA VAL A 464 -30.48 15.61 3.74
C VAL A 464 -30.43 14.76 2.47
N PHE A 465 -31.52 14.67 1.71
CA PHE A 465 -31.53 13.91 0.44
C PHE A 465 -30.65 14.54 -0.65
N LYS A 466 -30.42 15.86 -0.64
CA LYS A 466 -29.48 16.53 -1.56
C LYS A 466 -28.04 16.20 -1.19
N LEU A 467 -27.67 16.28 0.09
CA LEU A 467 -26.33 15.96 0.58
C LEU A 467 -26.01 14.48 0.48
N ALA A 468 -26.94 13.58 0.83
CA ALA A 468 -26.78 12.14 0.67
C ALA A 468 -26.39 11.74 -0.77
N LYS A 469 -27.04 12.34 -1.78
CA LYS A 469 -26.70 12.12 -3.20
C LYS A 469 -25.31 12.62 -3.60
N ILE A 470 -24.85 13.71 -2.99
CA ILE A 470 -23.53 14.29 -3.26
C ILE A 470 -22.43 13.49 -2.54
N MET A 471 -22.74 12.99 -1.34
CA MET A 471 -21.82 12.28 -0.44
C MET A 471 -22.02 10.76 -0.47
N SER A 472 -22.32 10.22 -1.66
CA SER A 472 -22.48 8.79 -1.89
C SER A 472 -21.15 8.03 -1.70
N PRO A 473 -21.11 6.86 -1.04
CA PRO A 473 -22.24 6.13 -0.45
C PRO A 473 -22.77 6.77 0.84
N SER A 474 -24.09 6.76 1.02
CA SER A 474 -24.79 7.40 2.15
C SER A 474 -25.88 6.50 2.72
N MET A 475 -26.02 6.46 4.04
CA MET A 475 -27.08 5.76 4.76
C MET A 475 -27.90 6.76 5.59
N ILE A 476 -29.21 6.76 5.39
CA ILE A 476 -30.17 7.50 6.21
C ILE A 476 -30.80 6.50 7.20
N TYR A 477 -30.71 6.81 8.48
CA TYR A 477 -31.12 5.96 9.59
C TYR A 477 -32.23 6.62 10.42
N ILE A 478 -33.25 5.86 10.80
CA ILE A 478 -34.37 6.32 11.63
C ILE A 478 -34.59 5.27 12.74
N ASP A 479 -34.17 5.56 13.97
CA ASP A 479 -34.45 4.71 15.15
C ASP A 479 -35.86 4.96 15.68
N ASN A 480 -36.57 3.88 16.02
CA ASN A 480 -37.96 3.89 16.52
C ASN A 480 -38.90 4.76 15.65
N VAL A 481 -39.04 4.41 14.37
CA VAL A 481 -39.89 5.15 13.40
C VAL A 481 -41.33 5.35 13.89
N GLU A 482 -41.83 4.47 14.75
CA GLU A 482 -43.14 4.59 15.41
C GLU A 482 -43.27 5.81 16.35
N GLN A 483 -42.16 6.44 16.73
CA GLN A 483 -42.12 7.69 17.51
C GLN A 483 -42.06 8.93 16.60
N VAL A 484 -41.77 8.75 15.31
CA VAL A 484 -41.77 9.82 14.31
C VAL A 484 -43.19 9.92 13.75
N GLY A 485 -44.08 10.56 14.50
CA GLY A 485 -45.41 10.91 14.03
C GLY A 485 -45.33 11.88 12.83
N ILE A 486 -45.91 11.46 11.71
CA ILE A 486 -46.14 12.28 10.50
C ILE A 486 -47.54 12.89 10.59
#